data_AF-A0A3N9Y257-F1
#
_entry.id   AF-A0A3N9Y257-F1
#
_cell.length_a   1.000
_cell.length_b   1.000
_cell.length_c   1.000
_cell.angle_alpha   90.00
_cell.angle_beta   90.00
_cell.angle_gamma   90.00
#
_symmetry.space_group_name_H-M   'P 1'
#
loop_
_entity.id
_entity.type
_entity.pdbx_description
1 polymer ?
#
loop_
_entity_poly.entity_id
_entity_poly.type
_entity_poly.pdbx_seq_one_letter_code
_entity_poly.pdbx_strand_id
1 'polypeptide(L)'
;MEKVDVPERPSVGAWLSAWGAFAAGIGASLAANVAHAGADAGARAVAGWAPLALLLCSEVMTRVPAPRHPVLRGVQVVGTVVVAAVAALASYRHMRGLALDYGEDNLTASTLPLSVDGLVLVSSIGLVVLSQMRREAMAAERGASLVAAVPVPPAAPLLPPPVPV
;
A
#
# COMPACT_ATOMS: atom_id res chain seq x y z
N MET A 1 0.59 20.38 33.62
CA MET A 1 1.38 20.12 32.41
C MET A 1 0.62 19.11 31.59
N GLU A 2 -0.14 19.57 30.61
CA GLU A 2 -0.82 18.71 29.64
C GLU A 2 0.24 17.98 28.84
N LYS A 3 0.26 16.65 28.94
CA LYS A 3 1.23 15.82 28.23
C LYS A 3 0.82 15.88 26.76
N VAL A 4 1.56 16.65 25.96
CA VAL A 4 1.32 16.73 24.51
C VAL A 4 1.38 15.31 23.96
N ASP A 5 0.24 14.81 23.51
CA ASP A 5 0.10 13.46 22.96
C ASP A 5 0.76 13.46 21.58
N VAL A 6 2.03 13.02 21.53
CA VAL A 6 2.79 12.98 20.28
C VAL A 6 2.38 11.71 19.53
N PRO A 7 1.96 11.80 18.25
CA PRO A 7 1.55 10.63 17.49
C PRO A 7 2.65 9.58 17.44
N GLU A 8 2.31 8.35 17.81
CA GLU A 8 3.26 7.24 17.90
C GLU A 8 3.73 6.79 16.50
N ARG A 9 5.03 6.54 16.36
CA ARG A 9 5.60 6.03 15.10
C ARG A 9 5.25 4.54 14.95
N PRO A 10 4.93 4.08 13.72
CA PRO A 10 4.70 2.66 13.48
C PRO A 10 5.94 1.82 13.78
N SER A 11 5.75 0.68 14.45
CA SER A 11 6.85 -0.22 14.82
C SER A 11 7.44 -0.93 13.59
N VAL A 12 8.72 -1.30 13.66
CA VAL A 12 9.39 -2.08 12.60
C VAL A 12 8.70 -3.43 12.41
N GLY A 13 8.27 -4.08 13.49
CA GLY A 13 7.56 -5.35 13.44
C GLY A 13 6.25 -5.27 12.66
N ALA A 14 5.50 -4.18 12.79
CA ALA A 14 4.26 -3.97 12.03
C ALA A 14 4.52 -3.79 10.52
N TRP A 15 5.61 -3.09 10.16
CA TRP A 15 6.01 -2.98 8.76
C TRP A 15 6.45 -4.32 8.18
N LEU A 16 7.23 -5.10 8.92
CA LEU A 16 7.69 -6.41 8.49
C LEU A 16 6.53 -7.40 8.30
N SER A 17 5.56 -7.42 9.23
CA SER A 17 4.40 -8.30 9.12
C SER A 17 3.52 -7.93 7.93
N ALA A 18 3.22 -6.63 7.75
CA ALA A 18 2.40 -6.16 6.63
C ALA A 18 3.06 -6.45 5.28
N TRP A 19 4.35 -6.15 5.12
CA TRP A 19 5.08 -6.46 3.89
C TRP A 19 5.25 -7.96 3.65
N GLY A 20 5.55 -8.73 4.70
CA GLY A 20 5.68 -10.18 4.62
C GLY A 20 4.39 -10.84 4.14
N ALA A 21 3.25 -10.45 4.72
CA ALA A 21 1.92 -10.93 4.31
C ALA A 21 1.59 -10.53 2.85
N PHE A 22 1.83 -9.27 2.49
CA PHE A 22 1.59 -8.77 1.12
C PHE A 22 2.43 -9.53 0.09
N ALA A 23 3.74 -9.68 0.35
CA ALA A 23 4.66 -10.39 -0.54
C ALA A 23 4.32 -11.88 -0.66
N ALA A 24 3.94 -12.53 0.45
CA ALA A 24 3.51 -13.91 0.45
C ALA A 24 2.26 -14.12 -0.41
N GLY A 25 1.25 -13.23 -0.28
CA GLY A 25 0.02 -13.31 -1.07
C GLY A 25 0.27 -13.12 -2.58
N ILE A 26 1.03 -12.09 -2.94
CA ILE A 26 1.44 -11.85 -4.34
C ILE A 26 2.24 -13.06 -4.87
N GLY A 27 3.20 -13.58 -4.10
CA GLY A 27 4.02 -14.73 -4.47
C GLY A 27 3.21 -16.00 -4.71
N ALA A 28 2.26 -16.32 -3.82
CA ALA A 28 1.36 -17.47 -3.96
C ALA A 28 0.50 -17.37 -5.23
N SER A 29 -0.07 -16.20 -5.50
CA SER A 29 -0.86 -15.95 -6.73
C SER A 29 -0.01 -16.11 -8.00
N LEU A 30 1.19 -15.54 -8.05
CA LEU A 30 2.09 -15.71 -9.20
C LEU A 30 2.52 -17.17 -9.39
N ALA A 31 2.88 -17.86 -8.31
CA ALA A 31 3.30 -19.26 -8.36
C ALA A 31 2.21 -20.15 -8.96
N ALA A 32 0.97 -19.97 -8.53
CA ALA A 32 -0.16 -20.73 -9.04
C ALA A 32 -0.48 -20.40 -10.52
N ASN A 33 -0.39 -19.13 -10.91
CA ASN A 33 -0.56 -18.73 -12.31
C ASN A 33 0.47 -19.40 -13.23
N VAL A 34 1.73 -19.47 -12.80
CA VAL A 34 2.82 -20.12 -13.58
C VAL A 34 2.71 -21.64 -13.56
N ALA A 35 2.32 -22.22 -12.42
CA ALA A 35 2.14 -23.67 -12.28
C ALA A 35 1.03 -24.21 -13.19
N HIS A 36 -0.10 -23.49 -13.29
CA HIS A 36 -1.21 -23.90 -14.17
C HIS A 36 -0.86 -23.80 -15.67
N ALA A 37 0.07 -22.92 -16.06
CA ALA A 37 0.46 -22.75 -17.46
C ALA A 37 1.29 -23.91 -18.04
N GLY A 38 1.68 -24.91 -17.23
CA GLY A 38 2.44 -26.07 -17.71
C GLY A 38 3.88 -25.74 -18.13
N ALA A 39 4.48 -26.56 -19.01
CA ALA A 39 5.88 -26.42 -19.45
C ALA A 39 6.08 -25.47 -20.64
N ASP A 40 5.00 -25.06 -21.32
CA ASP A 40 5.09 -24.28 -22.54
C ASP A 40 5.38 -22.79 -22.24
N ALA A 41 6.44 -22.26 -22.85
CA ALA A 41 6.89 -20.89 -22.62
C ALA A 41 5.86 -19.87 -23.14
N GLY A 42 5.15 -20.19 -24.22
CA GLY A 42 4.07 -19.35 -24.76
C GLY A 42 2.89 -19.23 -23.80
N ALA A 43 2.44 -20.34 -23.23
CA ALA A 43 1.36 -20.38 -22.25
C ALA A 43 1.72 -19.61 -20.96
N ARG A 44 2.97 -19.73 -20.49
CA ARG A 44 3.47 -18.95 -19.34
C ARG A 44 3.51 -17.44 -19.61
N ALA A 45 3.90 -17.02 -20.81
CA ALA A 45 3.90 -15.62 -21.18
C ALA A 45 2.48 -15.03 -21.20
N VAL A 46 1.50 -15.79 -21.71
CA VAL A 46 0.08 -15.39 -21.71
C VAL A 46 -0.49 -15.37 -20.29
N ALA A 47 -0.20 -16.39 -19.46
CA ALA A 47 -0.64 -16.42 -18.07
C ALA A 47 -0.01 -15.30 -17.23
N GLY A 48 1.26 -14.97 -17.49
CA GLY A 48 1.98 -13.88 -16.84
C GLY A 48 1.55 -12.49 -17.33
N TRP A 49 0.87 -12.38 -18.47
CA TRP A 49 0.47 -11.10 -19.03
C TRP A 49 -0.52 -10.36 -18.14
N ALA A 50 -1.52 -11.05 -17.59
CA ALA A 50 -2.52 -10.47 -16.70
C ALA A 50 -1.89 -9.73 -15.48
N PRO A 51 -1.04 -10.38 -14.66
CA PRO A 51 -0.37 -9.70 -13.55
C PRO A 51 0.62 -8.61 -14.03
N LEU A 52 1.30 -8.80 -15.16
CA LEU A 52 2.17 -7.77 -15.76
C LEU A 52 1.39 -6.50 -16.14
N ALA A 53 0.26 -6.65 -16.82
CA ALA A 53 -0.60 -5.54 -17.22
C ALA A 53 -1.08 -4.75 -16.00
N LEU A 54 -1.44 -5.44 -14.91
CA LEU A 54 -1.84 -4.81 -13.66
C LEU A 54 -0.67 -4.04 -13.01
N LEU A 55 0.53 -4.62 -12.96
CA LEU A 55 1.73 -3.95 -12.45
C LEU A 55 2.03 -2.69 -13.26
N LEU A 56 1.99 -2.77 -14.59
CA LEU A 56 2.19 -1.63 -15.47
C LEU A 56 1.14 -0.54 -15.25
N CYS A 57 -0.14 -0.91 -15.08
CA CYS A 57 -1.19 0.06 -14.75
C CYS A 57 -0.91 0.76 -13.41
N SER A 58 -0.49 -0.01 -12.39
CA SER A 58 -0.13 0.55 -11.08
C SER A 58 1.06 1.51 -11.17
N GLU A 59 2.08 1.18 -11.96
CA GLU A 59 3.27 1.99 -12.18
C GLU A 59 2.95 3.28 -12.91
N VAL A 60 2.08 3.20 -13.93
CA VAL A 60 1.54 4.37 -14.62
C VAL A 60 0.78 5.25 -13.62
N MET A 61 -0.03 4.65 -12.75
CA MET A 61 -0.84 5.40 -11.77
C MET A 61 0.01 6.12 -10.72
N THR A 62 1.15 5.55 -10.32
CA THR A 62 2.00 6.10 -9.27
C THR A 62 3.03 7.09 -9.82
N ARG A 63 3.50 6.91 -11.06
CA ARG A 63 4.55 7.75 -11.67
C ARG A 63 4.03 8.84 -12.58
N VAL A 64 2.89 8.65 -13.24
CA VAL A 64 2.32 9.66 -14.14
C VAL A 64 1.42 10.60 -13.34
N PRO A 65 1.63 11.93 -13.39
CA PRO A 65 0.76 12.88 -12.74
C PRO A 65 -0.70 12.70 -13.17
N ALA A 66 -1.63 12.67 -12.21
CA ALA A 66 -3.03 12.46 -12.49
C ALA A 66 -3.58 13.57 -13.43
N PRO A 67 -4.43 13.22 -14.42
CA PRO A 67 -5.07 14.21 -15.27
C PRO A 67 -5.83 15.26 -14.46
N ARG A 68 -5.69 16.54 -14.84
CA ARG A 68 -6.42 17.64 -14.20
C ARG A 68 -7.92 17.60 -14.50
N HIS A 69 -8.31 17.08 -15.66
CA HIS A 69 -9.71 16.97 -16.06
C HIS A 69 -10.38 15.75 -15.38
N PRO A 70 -11.49 15.94 -14.66
CA PRO A 70 -12.09 14.89 -13.83
C PRO A 70 -12.55 13.68 -14.64
N VAL A 71 -13.03 13.89 -15.87
CA VAL A 71 -13.42 12.78 -16.76
C VAL A 71 -12.23 11.92 -17.15
N LEU A 72 -11.08 12.52 -17.49
CA LEU A 72 -9.89 11.76 -17.88
C LEU A 72 -9.35 10.95 -16.70
N ARG A 73 -9.37 11.54 -15.50
CA ARG A 73 -9.04 10.82 -14.27
C ARG A 73 -10.02 9.67 -14.01
N GLY A 74 -11.32 9.90 -14.20
CA GLY A 74 -12.34 8.86 -14.10
C GLY A 74 -12.09 7.71 -15.07
N VAL A 75 -11.82 8.00 -16.35
CA VAL A 75 -11.49 6.99 -17.37
C VAL A 75 -10.23 6.21 -17.00
N GLN A 76 -9.18 6.87 -16.51
CA GLN A 76 -7.94 6.21 -16.09
C GLN A 76 -8.19 5.24 -14.91
N VAL A 77 -8.96 5.68 -13.91
CA VAL A 77 -9.33 4.85 -12.75
C VAL A 77 -10.17 3.67 -13.19
N VAL A 78 -11.24 3.91 -13.96
CA VAL A 78 -12.12 2.85 -14.46
C VAL A 78 -11.35 1.85 -15.31
N GLY A 79 -10.50 2.30 -16.23
CA GLY A 79 -9.67 1.43 -17.05
C GLY A 79 -8.77 0.53 -16.20
N THR A 80 -8.18 1.06 -15.14
CA THR A 80 -7.33 0.28 -14.23
C THR A 80 -8.12 -0.70 -13.39
N VAL A 81 -9.31 -0.32 -12.92
CA VAL A 81 -10.21 -1.23 -12.21
C VAL A 81 -10.63 -2.39 -13.12
N VAL A 82 -10.93 -2.11 -14.39
CA VAL A 82 -11.26 -3.16 -15.39
C VAL A 82 -10.08 -4.10 -15.61
N VAL A 83 -8.88 -3.56 -15.84
CA VAL A 83 -7.66 -4.40 -16.01
C VAL A 83 -7.40 -5.25 -14.76
N ALA A 84 -7.54 -4.67 -13.57
CA ALA A 84 -7.40 -5.39 -12.31
C ALA A 84 -8.43 -6.51 -12.17
N ALA A 85 -9.69 -6.26 -12.50
CA ALA A 85 -10.75 -7.26 -12.45
C ALA A 85 -10.51 -8.43 -13.42
N VAL A 86 -10.06 -8.14 -14.65
CA VAL A 86 -9.71 -9.17 -15.63
C VAL A 86 -8.52 -10.00 -15.15
N ALA A 87 -7.48 -9.34 -14.61
CA ALA A 87 -6.31 -10.01 -14.09
C ALA A 87 -6.65 -10.90 -12.88
N ALA A 88 -7.47 -10.41 -11.96
CA ALA A 88 -7.96 -11.16 -10.81
C ALA A 88 -8.80 -12.37 -11.23
N LEU A 89 -9.74 -12.20 -12.17
CA LEU A 89 -10.56 -13.30 -12.66
C LEU A 89 -9.72 -14.38 -13.36
N ALA A 90 -8.76 -13.98 -14.19
CA ALA A 90 -7.82 -14.90 -14.80
C ALA A 90 -7.05 -15.68 -13.73
N SER A 91 -6.44 -14.97 -12.76
CA SER A 91 -5.66 -15.61 -11.70
C SER A 91 -6.49 -16.56 -10.83
N TYR A 92 -7.72 -16.16 -10.48
CA TYR A 92 -8.66 -17.00 -9.73
C TYR A 92 -8.95 -18.31 -10.46
N ARG A 93 -9.17 -18.27 -11.77
CA ARG A 93 -9.43 -19.49 -12.57
C ARG A 93 -8.22 -20.41 -12.63
N HIS A 94 -7.01 -19.87 -12.77
CA HIS A 94 -5.78 -20.67 -12.82
C HIS A 94 -5.52 -21.34 -11.46
N MET A 95 -5.64 -20.60 -10.34
CA MET A 95 -5.50 -21.15 -8.99
C MET A 95 -6.55 -22.23 -8.70
N ARG A 96 -7.83 -21.95 -8.98
CA ARG A 96 -8.91 -22.92 -8.76
C ARG A 96 -8.74 -24.16 -9.63
N GLY A 97 -8.35 -23.99 -10.90
CA GLY A 97 -8.05 -25.09 -11.81
C GLY A 97 -6.94 -25.98 -11.26
N LEU A 98 -5.84 -25.35 -10.81
CA LEU A 98 -4.73 -26.07 -10.18
C LEU A 98 -5.20 -26.84 -8.93
N ALA A 99 -5.96 -26.23 -8.03
CA ALA A 99 -6.45 -26.92 -6.84
C ALA A 99 -7.31 -28.16 -7.19
N LEU A 100 -8.19 -28.04 -8.19
CA LEU A 100 -8.98 -29.16 -8.70
C LEU A 100 -8.10 -30.26 -9.32
N ASP A 101 -7.06 -29.89 -10.07
CA ASP A 101 -6.10 -30.84 -10.67
C ASP A 101 -5.31 -31.63 -9.61
N TYR A 102 -5.11 -31.05 -8.43
CA TYR A 102 -4.50 -31.72 -7.27
C TYR A 102 -5.49 -32.53 -6.42
N GLY A 103 -6.77 -32.61 -6.83
CA GLY A 103 -7.79 -33.43 -6.19
C GLY A 103 -8.55 -32.75 -5.04
N GLU A 104 -8.41 -31.43 -4.87
CA GLU A 104 -9.19 -30.67 -3.90
C GLU A 104 -10.67 -30.60 -4.32
N ASP A 105 -11.57 -30.56 -3.33
CA ASP A 105 -13.00 -30.41 -3.59
C ASP A 105 -13.35 -29.00 -4.11
N ASN A 106 -14.53 -28.85 -4.71
CA ASN A 106 -14.93 -27.57 -5.32
C ASN A 106 -14.99 -26.40 -4.33
N LEU A 107 -15.34 -26.66 -3.05
CA LEU A 107 -15.38 -25.60 -2.06
C LEU A 107 -13.96 -25.17 -1.71
N THR A 108 -13.07 -26.11 -1.38
CA THR A 108 -11.67 -25.82 -1.05
C THR A 108 -10.93 -25.15 -2.21
N ALA A 109 -11.11 -25.64 -3.44
CA ALA A 109 -10.54 -25.04 -4.63
C ALA A 109 -11.01 -23.59 -4.90
N SER A 110 -12.21 -23.23 -4.42
CA SER A 110 -12.75 -21.87 -4.54
C SER A 110 -12.33 -20.93 -3.39
N THR A 111 -12.14 -21.47 -2.18
CA THR A 111 -11.79 -20.67 -1.00
C THR A 111 -10.29 -20.39 -0.91
N LEU A 112 -9.44 -21.27 -1.47
CA LEU A 112 -7.98 -21.09 -1.51
C LEU A 112 -7.57 -19.75 -2.17
N PRO A 113 -7.97 -19.41 -3.41
CA PRO A 113 -7.65 -18.10 -4.00
C PRO A 113 -8.19 -16.92 -3.19
N LEU A 114 -9.40 -17.07 -2.64
CA LEU A 114 -10.06 -16.05 -1.82
C LEU A 114 -9.27 -15.73 -0.54
N SER A 115 -8.63 -16.72 0.07
CA SER A 115 -7.77 -16.53 1.24
C SER A 115 -6.51 -15.72 0.92
N VAL A 116 -5.92 -15.95 -0.27
CA VAL A 116 -4.77 -15.21 -0.78
C VAL A 116 -5.15 -13.75 -1.03
N ASP A 117 -6.29 -13.51 -1.68
CA ASP A 117 -6.81 -12.16 -1.92
C ASP A 117 -7.12 -11.43 -0.61
N GLY A 118 -7.71 -12.14 0.37
CA GLY A 118 -7.95 -11.61 1.70
C GLY A 118 -6.66 -11.20 2.42
N LEU A 119 -5.61 -12.00 2.32
CA LEU A 119 -4.29 -11.68 2.87
C LEU A 119 -3.69 -10.41 2.21
N VAL A 120 -3.76 -10.31 0.87
CA VAL A 120 -3.28 -9.13 0.13
C VAL A 120 -4.09 -7.89 0.50
N LEU A 121 -5.41 -8.00 0.64
CA LEU A 121 -6.29 -6.88 1.01
C LEU A 121 -5.98 -6.38 2.43
N VAL A 122 -5.95 -7.28 3.41
CA VAL A 122 -5.69 -6.92 4.83
C VAL A 122 -4.29 -6.30 4.98
N SER A 123 -3.28 -6.89 4.34
CA SER A 123 -1.92 -6.36 4.37
C SER A 123 -1.80 -4.99 3.68
N SER A 124 -2.48 -4.79 2.54
CA SER A 124 -2.52 -3.49 1.84
C SER A 124 -3.11 -2.39 2.71
N ILE A 125 -4.24 -2.67 3.38
CA ILE A 125 -4.85 -1.73 4.32
C ILE A 125 -3.88 -1.43 5.47
N GLY A 126 -3.23 -2.46 6.03
CA GLY A 126 -2.19 -2.29 7.04
C GLY A 126 -1.07 -1.36 6.59
N LEU A 127 -0.54 -1.54 5.37
CA LEU A 127 0.50 -0.65 4.82
C LEU A 127 0.01 0.80 4.66
N VAL A 128 -1.25 1.01 4.28
CA VAL A 128 -1.84 2.36 4.19
C VAL A 128 -1.93 3.01 5.56
N VAL A 129 -2.42 2.28 6.56
CA VAL A 129 -2.53 2.76 7.95
C VAL A 129 -1.15 3.11 8.50
N LEU A 130 -0.17 2.22 8.35
CA LEU A 130 1.21 2.49 8.78
C LEU A 130 1.83 3.69 8.06
N SER A 131 1.50 3.89 6.78
CA SER A 131 1.94 5.05 6.01
C SER A 131 1.30 6.36 6.50
N GLN A 132 0.01 6.34 6.89
CA GLN A 132 -0.68 7.49 7.47
C GLN A 132 -0.08 7.87 8.84
N MET A 133 0.09 6.91 9.74
CA MET A 133 0.74 7.12 11.04
C MET A 133 2.14 7.75 10.88
N ARG A 134 2.94 7.23 9.94
CA ARG A 134 4.28 7.78 9.65
C ARG A 134 4.21 9.24 9.18
N ARG A 135 3.21 9.59 8.35
CA ARG A 135 3.04 10.97 7.85
C ARG A 135 2.64 11.93 8.97
N GLU A 136 1.76 11.50 9.86
CA GLU A 136 1.30 12.27 11.02
C GLU A 136 2.45 12.53 12.00
N ALA A 137 3.22 11.49 12.36
CA ALA A 137 4.40 11.64 13.20
C ALA A 137 5.43 12.61 12.59
N MET A 138 5.76 12.45 11.30
CA MET A 138 6.68 13.34 10.60
C MET A 138 6.17 14.79 10.48
N ALA A 139 4.84 15.00 10.44
CA ALA A 139 4.25 16.34 10.44
C ALA A 139 4.34 17.00 11.82
N ALA A 140 4.07 16.25 12.89
CA ALA A 140 4.21 16.71 14.27
C ALA A 140 5.66 17.10 14.60
N GLU A 141 6.64 16.29 14.21
CA GLU A 141 8.07 16.57 14.41
C GLU A 141 8.55 17.81 13.66
N ARG A 142 8.07 18.01 12.43
CA ARG A 142 8.31 19.23 11.65
C ARG A 142 7.71 20.45 12.33
N GLY A 143 6.48 20.35 12.82
CA GLY A 143 5.81 21.41 13.58
C GLY A 143 6.59 21.80 14.85
N ALA A 144 7.01 20.81 15.64
CA ALA A 144 7.80 21.05 16.85
C ALA A 144 9.16 21.71 16.53
N SER A 145 9.81 21.30 15.44
CA SER A 145 11.07 21.88 14.97
C SER A 145 10.90 23.33 14.52
N LEU A 146 9.79 23.66 13.86
CA LEU A 146 9.46 25.04 13.46
C LEU A 146 9.21 25.94 14.68
N VAL A 147 8.52 25.45 15.70
CA VAL A 147 8.30 26.20 16.96
C VAL A 147 9.60 26.43 17.71
N ALA A 148 10.46 25.41 17.82
CA ALA A 148 11.76 25.52 18.46
C ALA A 148 12.72 26.48 17.73
N ALA A 149 12.55 26.65 16.42
CA ALA A 149 13.33 27.56 15.60
C ALA A 149 12.88 29.03 15.68
N VAL A 150 11.73 29.34 16.29
CA VAL A 150 11.30 30.73 16.52
C VAL A 150 12.28 31.38 17.50
N PRO A 151 13.02 32.44 17.10
CA PRO A 151 13.97 33.08 17.99
C PRO A 151 13.25 33.66 19.21
N VAL A 152 13.72 33.34 20.41
CA VAL A 152 13.26 34.02 21.63
C VAL A 152 13.65 35.50 21.48
N PRO A 153 12.71 36.45 21.57
CA PRO A 153 13.05 37.86 21.49
C PRO A 153 14.10 38.19 22.56
N PRO A 154 15.14 38.99 22.24
CA PRO A 154 16.13 39.37 23.22
C PRO A 154 15.41 39.99 24.43
N ALA A 155 15.80 39.57 25.63
CA ALA A 155 15.24 40.11 26.86
C ALA A 155 15.31 41.64 26.80
N ALA A 156 14.16 42.29 26.92
CA ALA A 156 14.09 43.74 26.93
C ALA A 156 15.09 44.27 27.98
N PRO A 157 15.93 45.27 27.64
CA PRO A 157 16.90 45.79 28.60
C PRO A 157 16.15 46.23 29.86
N LEU A 158 16.57 45.68 31.01
CA LEU A 158 16.03 46.06 32.31
C LEU A 158 16.21 47.57 32.47
N LEU A 159 15.11 48.32 32.42
CA LEU A 159 15.13 49.74 32.72
C LEU A 159 15.71 49.91 34.13
N PRO A 160 16.74 50.78 34.31
CA PRO A 160 17.28 51.02 35.63
C PRO A 160 16.17 51.58 36.54
N PRO A 161 16.16 51.22 37.84
CA PRO A 161 15.14 51.68 38.76
C PRO A 161 15.13 53.21 38.81
N PRO A 162 13.93 53.85 38.92
CA PRO A 162 13.84 55.29 38.99
C PRO A 162 14.60 55.81 40.22
N VAL A 163 15.46 56.79 39.99
CA VAL A 163 16.21 57.46 41.06
C VAL A 163 15.23 58.26 41.91
N PRO A 164 15.18 58.07 43.24
CA PRO A 164 14.33 58.88 44.10
C PRO A 164 14.82 60.34 44.10
N VAL A 165 13.87 61.26 43.89
CA VAL A 165 14.05 62.72 43.90
C VAL A 165 14.03 63.27 45.31
#